data_AF-A0A7X1WIX1-F1
#
_entry.id   AF-A0A7X1WIX1-F1
#
_cell.length_a   1.000
_cell.length_b   1.000
_cell.length_c   1.000
_cell.angle_alpha   90.00
_cell.angle_beta   90.00
_cell.angle_gamma   90.00
#
_symmetry.space_group_name_H-M   'P 1'
#
loop_
_entity.id
_entity.type
_entity.pdbx_description
1 polymer ?
#
loop_
_entity_poly.entity_id
_entity_poly.type
_entity_poly.pdbx_seq_one_letter_code
_entity_poly.pdbx_strand_id
1 'polypeptide(L)'
;MTVCHRYTAFAGLLLALSLPAANADSLMITWPGGWDVQAVPAEADTTVQRQRAVKNDANGDPQMVMELTQSTLAPEHQVNMDAVLLEMRKTLQKNFAQGGYQSACNKIHPSTLGGLKALETTCKITQNGNHVITQTLVAATQGQSAYALSYAGPADGYKANEPEVQGIRASLRLGQNQP
;
A
#
# COMPACT_ATOMS: atom_id res chain seq x y z
N MET A 1 57.39 34.63 46.85
CA MET A 1 57.80 33.74 45.74
C MET A 1 56.63 32.83 45.41
N THR A 2 55.90 33.11 44.34
CA THR A 2 54.90 32.18 43.80
C THR A 2 54.89 32.38 42.29
N VAL A 3 55.49 31.45 41.57
CA VAL A 3 55.72 31.49 40.12
C VAL A 3 54.47 30.97 39.40
N CYS A 4 54.01 31.77 38.45
CA CYS A 4 52.95 31.49 37.50
C CYS A 4 53.41 30.39 36.51
N HIS A 5 52.59 29.38 36.20
CA HIS A 5 52.82 28.47 35.08
C HIS A 5 51.55 28.14 34.28
N ARG A 6 51.46 28.82 33.11
CA ARG A 6 51.27 28.27 31.75
C ARG A 6 49.97 27.50 31.41
N TYR A 7 49.15 28.20 30.64
CA TYR A 7 48.25 27.72 29.58
C TYR A 7 48.61 26.35 28.98
N THR A 8 47.62 25.45 28.95
CA THR A 8 47.53 24.37 27.96
C THR A 8 46.10 24.33 27.43
N ALA A 9 45.94 24.85 26.21
CA ALA A 9 44.79 24.59 25.36
C ALA A 9 44.97 23.21 24.73
N PHE A 10 43.95 22.37 24.74
CA PHE A 10 43.73 21.37 23.70
C PHE A 10 42.24 21.15 23.51
N ALA A 11 41.74 21.74 22.43
CA ALA A 11 40.44 21.47 21.85
C ALA A 11 40.42 20.04 21.30
N GLY A 12 39.51 19.20 21.80
CA GLY A 12 39.26 17.85 21.31
C GLY A 12 37.97 17.83 20.49
N LEU A 13 38.14 17.88 19.18
CA LEU A 13 37.14 17.87 18.12
C LEU A 13 36.11 16.72 18.27
N LEU A 14 34.85 17.07 18.52
CA LEU A 14 33.70 16.17 18.39
C LEU A 14 33.49 15.86 16.90
N LEU A 15 33.95 14.70 16.44
CA LEU A 15 33.56 14.11 15.15
C LEU A 15 32.08 13.71 15.22
N ALA A 16 31.19 14.66 14.93
CA ALA A 16 29.82 14.37 14.55
C ALA A 16 29.85 13.67 13.19
N LEU A 17 29.81 12.33 13.21
CA LEU A 17 29.45 11.51 12.07
C LEU A 17 28.02 11.87 11.66
N SER A 18 27.89 12.86 10.79
CA SER A 18 26.69 13.07 9.99
C SER A 18 26.63 11.93 8.97
N LEU A 19 26.06 10.80 9.38
CA LEU A 19 25.57 9.83 8.43
C LEU A 19 24.52 10.54 7.56
N PRO A 20 24.65 10.55 6.22
CA PRO A 20 23.53 10.96 5.39
C PRO A 20 22.40 9.98 5.68
N ALA A 21 21.34 10.46 6.32
CA ALA A 21 20.07 9.76 6.30
C ALA A 21 19.63 9.73 4.84
N ALA A 22 19.84 8.60 4.17
CA ALA A 22 19.16 8.31 2.93
C ALA A 22 17.67 8.26 3.27
N ASN A 23 16.97 9.39 3.09
CA ASN A 23 15.53 9.42 3.12
C ASN A 23 15.07 8.72 1.85
N ALA A 24 14.96 7.39 1.93
CA ALA A 24 14.08 6.68 1.02
C ALA A 24 12.68 7.17 1.38
N ASP A 25 12.12 8.08 0.57
CA ASP A 25 10.70 8.41 0.57
C ASP A 25 9.95 7.14 0.13
N SER A 26 9.88 6.19 1.06
CA SER A 26 9.21 4.92 0.88
C SER A 26 7.72 5.17 0.79
N LEU A 27 7.04 4.41 -0.08
CA LEU A 27 5.59 4.32 -0.08
C LEU A 27 5.14 4.00 1.35
N MET A 28 4.57 4.99 2.06
CA MET A 28 4.18 4.82 3.46
C MET A 28 2.71 5.17 3.66
N ILE A 29 1.91 4.13 3.87
CA ILE A 29 0.56 4.24 4.42
C ILE A 29 0.69 4.58 5.90
N THR A 30 0.05 5.67 6.34
CA THR A 30 -0.19 5.93 7.75
C THR A 30 -1.39 5.10 8.21
N TRP A 31 -1.11 3.94 8.80
CA TRP A 31 -2.16 3.02 9.27
C TRP A 31 -2.85 3.58 10.52
N PRO A 32 -4.20 3.62 10.55
CA PRO A 32 -4.95 3.95 11.77
C PRO A 32 -4.74 2.91 12.87
N GLY A 33 -5.12 3.26 14.10
CA GLY A 33 -5.13 2.31 15.20
C GLY A 33 -6.03 1.09 14.92
N GLY A 34 -5.57 -0.09 15.36
CA GLY A 34 -6.27 -1.36 15.16
C GLY A 34 -5.96 -2.07 13.84
N TRP A 35 -5.00 -1.58 13.06
CA TRP A 35 -4.45 -2.28 11.89
C TRP A 35 -3.12 -2.94 12.24
N ASP A 36 -3.06 -4.25 12.03
CA ASP A 36 -1.86 -5.05 12.20
C ASP A 36 -1.05 -5.04 10.89
N VAL A 37 0.01 -4.23 10.86
CA VAL A 37 0.92 -4.16 9.72
C VAL A 37 1.67 -5.47 9.58
N GLN A 38 1.59 -6.08 8.41
CA GLN A 38 2.22 -7.37 8.15
C GLN A 38 3.53 -7.20 7.39
N ALA A 39 4.52 -8.00 7.77
CA ALA A 39 5.70 -8.18 6.95
C ALA A 39 5.29 -8.83 5.63
N VAL A 40 5.56 -8.13 4.53
CA VAL A 40 5.39 -8.66 3.18
C VAL A 40 6.74 -9.21 2.74
N PRO A 41 6.82 -10.44 2.20
CA PRO A 41 8.06 -10.96 1.63
C PRO A 41 8.61 -9.97 0.60
N ALA A 42 9.91 -9.69 0.67
CA ALA A 42 10.56 -8.88 -0.34
C ALA A 42 10.46 -9.59 -1.70
N GLU A 43 9.97 -8.88 -2.71
CA GLU A 43 10.02 -9.37 -4.08
C GLU A 43 11.49 -9.43 -4.52
N ALA A 44 11.83 -10.40 -5.39
CA ALA A 44 13.17 -10.49 -5.97
C ALA A 44 13.51 -9.25 -6.82
N ASP A 45 12.47 -8.56 -7.30
CA ASP A 45 12.55 -7.29 -8.00
C ASP A 45 12.47 -6.12 -7.00
N THR A 46 13.58 -5.40 -6.85
CA THR A 46 13.69 -4.23 -5.95
C THR A 46 12.89 -3.02 -6.43
N THR A 47 12.34 -3.05 -7.64
CA THR A 47 11.49 -1.99 -8.19
C THR A 47 10.05 -2.06 -7.70
N VAL A 48 9.70 -3.09 -6.91
CA VAL A 48 8.37 -3.26 -6.31
C VAL A 48 8.44 -2.98 -4.82
N GLN A 49 7.60 -2.05 -4.36
CA GLN A 49 7.39 -1.74 -2.95
C GLN A 49 5.97 -2.14 -2.56
N ARG A 50 5.79 -2.87 -1.47
CA ARG A 50 4.48 -3.37 -1.04
C ARG A 50 4.29 -3.18 0.47
N GLN A 51 3.11 -2.69 0.84
CA GLN A 51 2.69 -2.56 2.23
C GLN A 51 1.33 -3.21 2.41
N ARG A 52 1.18 -3.97 3.50
CA ARG A 52 -0.05 -4.71 3.80
C ARG A 52 -0.37 -4.59 5.29
N ALA A 53 -1.64 -4.44 5.61
CA ALA A 53 -2.13 -4.53 6.98
C ALA A 53 -3.48 -5.24 7.04
N VAL A 54 -3.81 -5.76 8.22
CA VAL A 54 -5.07 -6.44 8.49
C VAL A 54 -5.72 -5.83 9.71
N LYS A 55 -7.02 -5.52 9.60
CA LYS A 55 -7.85 -5.17 10.75
C LYS A 55 -8.58 -6.43 11.20
N ASN A 56 -8.38 -6.80 12.46
CA ASN A 56 -8.99 -7.98 13.07
C ASN A 56 -10.12 -7.55 14.03
N ASP A 57 -11.07 -8.45 14.29
CA ASP A 57 -12.01 -8.27 15.39
C ASP A 57 -11.41 -8.72 16.75
N ALA A 58 -12.24 -8.71 17.80
CA ALA A 58 -11.85 -9.08 19.15
C ALA A 58 -11.41 -10.56 19.28
N ASN A 59 -11.82 -11.44 18.36
CA ASN A 59 -11.41 -12.84 18.33
C ASN A 59 -10.11 -13.05 17.52
N GLY A 60 -9.61 -12.01 16.87
CA GLY A 60 -8.47 -12.10 15.97
C GLY A 60 -8.85 -12.49 14.54
N ASP A 61 -10.14 -12.55 14.20
CA ASP A 61 -10.59 -12.90 12.86
C ASP A 61 -10.46 -11.68 11.91
N PRO A 62 -9.95 -11.85 10.68
CA PRO A 62 -9.80 -10.75 9.74
C PRO A 62 -11.14 -10.13 9.32
N GLN A 63 -11.32 -8.85 9.61
CA GLN A 63 -12.47 -8.05 9.18
C GLN A 63 -12.18 -7.25 7.91
N MET A 64 -10.92 -6.86 7.70
CA MET A 64 -10.45 -6.21 6.50
C MET A 64 -8.96 -6.45 6.29
N VAL A 65 -8.55 -6.70 5.06
CA VAL A 65 -7.16 -6.73 4.61
C VAL A 65 -6.99 -5.64 3.59
N MET A 66 -5.91 -4.87 3.68
CA MET A 66 -5.56 -3.84 2.71
C MET A 66 -4.10 -3.98 2.31
N GLU A 67 -3.83 -3.89 1.01
CA GLU A 67 -2.51 -3.99 0.43
C GLU A 67 -2.33 -2.93 -0.66
N LEU A 68 -1.23 -2.18 -0.58
CA LEU A 68 -0.80 -1.24 -1.60
C LEU A 68 0.54 -1.70 -2.17
N THR A 69 0.61 -1.82 -3.48
CA THR A 69 1.82 -2.09 -4.23
C THR A 69 2.15 -0.89 -5.12
N GLN A 70 3.40 -0.47 -5.13
CA GLN A 70 3.98 0.43 -6.10
C GLN A 70 5.01 -0.34 -6.93
N SER A 71 5.02 -0.13 -8.24
CA SER A 71 6.04 -0.65 -9.14
C SER A 71 6.58 0.44 -10.06
N THR A 72 7.87 0.39 -10.38
CA THR A 72 8.47 1.28 -11.38
C THR A 72 8.10 0.84 -12.79
N LEU A 73 7.72 1.80 -13.63
CA LEU A 73 7.43 1.60 -15.05
C LEU A 73 8.68 1.84 -15.88
N ALA A 74 8.84 1.07 -16.95
CA ALA A 74 9.91 1.33 -17.92
C ALA A 74 9.73 2.73 -18.55
N PRO A 75 10.84 3.48 -18.79
CA PRO A 75 10.78 4.74 -19.52
C PRO A 75 10.04 4.57 -20.85
N GLU A 76 9.29 5.59 -21.28
CA GLU A 76 8.48 5.58 -22.52
C GLU A 76 7.26 4.63 -22.52
N HIS A 77 7.00 3.86 -21.45
CA HIS A 77 5.85 2.96 -21.39
C HIS A 77 4.59 3.65 -20.84
N GLN A 78 3.67 4.03 -21.72
CA GLN A 78 2.32 4.41 -21.32
C GLN A 78 1.51 3.16 -20.99
N VAL A 79 1.10 3.04 -19.72
CA VAL A 79 0.34 1.88 -19.27
C VAL A 79 -1.14 2.08 -19.54
N ASN A 80 -1.76 1.11 -20.21
CA ASN A 80 -3.21 1.05 -20.34
C ASN A 80 -3.84 0.56 -19.02
N MET A 81 -4.35 1.50 -18.23
CA MET A 81 -4.94 1.21 -16.91
C MET A 81 -6.16 0.28 -16.97
N ASP A 82 -6.99 0.39 -18.02
CA ASP A 82 -8.13 -0.51 -18.20
C ASP A 82 -7.65 -1.95 -18.39
N ALA A 83 -6.62 -2.15 -19.22
CA ALA A 83 -6.03 -3.46 -19.45
C ALA A 83 -5.40 -4.03 -18.17
N VAL A 84 -4.66 -3.21 -17.41
CA VAL A 84 -4.05 -3.64 -16.14
C VAL A 84 -5.12 -4.09 -15.16
N LEU A 85 -6.15 -3.28 -14.92
CA LEU A 85 -7.19 -3.61 -13.96
C LEU A 85 -8.04 -4.81 -14.42
N LEU A 86 -8.20 -4.98 -15.74
CA LEU A 86 -8.81 -6.18 -16.32
C LEU A 86 -7.99 -7.44 -16.02
N GLU A 87 -6.66 -7.41 -16.17
CA GLU A 87 -5.79 -8.54 -15.84
C GLU A 87 -5.75 -8.82 -14.34
N MET A 88 -5.74 -7.78 -13.49
CA MET A 88 -5.88 -7.94 -12.04
C MET A 88 -7.20 -8.63 -11.69
N ARG A 89 -8.32 -8.19 -12.29
CA ARG A 89 -9.63 -8.82 -12.11
C ARG A 89 -9.62 -10.28 -12.54
N LYS A 90 -9.08 -10.61 -13.72
CA LYS A 90 -8.99 -12.00 -14.20
C LYS A 90 -8.19 -12.87 -13.23
N THR A 91 -7.07 -12.36 -12.74
CA THR A 91 -6.23 -13.05 -11.76
C THR A 91 -6.99 -13.31 -10.45
N LEU A 92 -7.69 -12.30 -9.93
CA LEU A 92 -8.56 -12.45 -8.76
C LEU A 92 -9.62 -13.53 -8.98
N GLN A 93 -10.36 -13.47 -10.09
CA GLN A 93 -11.41 -14.43 -10.40
C GLN A 93 -10.85 -15.85 -10.52
N LYS A 94 -9.69 -16.01 -11.16
CA LYS A 94 -8.99 -17.30 -11.29
C LYS A 94 -8.61 -17.87 -9.92
N ASN A 95 -8.02 -17.06 -9.04
CA ASN A 95 -7.57 -17.50 -7.72
C ASN A 95 -8.76 -17.95 -6.85
N PHE A 96 -9.87 -17.21 -6.87
CA PHE A 96 -11.09 -17.62 -6.17
C PHE A 96 -11.75 -18.85 -6.77
N ALA A 97 -11.78 -18.97 -8.10
CA ALA A 97 -12.33 -20.15 -8.77
C ALA A 97 -11.55 -21.43 -8.41
N GLN A 98 -10.23 -21.35 -8.25
CA GLN A 98 -9.39 -22.47 -7.79
C GLN A 98 -9.76 -22.94 -6.37
N GLY A 99 -10.27 -22.03 -5.53
CA GLY A 99 -10.79 -22.35 -4.20
C GLY A 99 -12.26 -22.77 -4.16
N GLY A 100 -12.93 -22.93 -5.31
CA GLY A 100 -14.35 -23.29 -5.39
C GLY A 100 -15.33 -22.13 -5.18
N TYR A 101 -14.85 -20.88 -5.28
CA TYR A 101 -15.67 -19.68 -5.14
C TYR A 101 -16.10 -19.13 -6.52
N GLN A 102 -17.22 -18.41 -6.55
CA GLN A 102 -17.68 -17.69 -7.73
C GLN A 102 -17.52 -16.18 -7.52
N SER A 103 -16.97 -15.48 -8.52
CA SER A 103 -16.64 -14.06 -8.43
C SER A 103 -17.44 -13.24 -9.44
N ALA A 104 -18.30 -12.34 -8.95
CA ALA A 104 -19.07 -11.41 -9.78
C ALA A 104 -18.57 -9.97 -9.55
N CYS A 105 -17.94 -9.38 -10.58
CA CYS A 105 -17.36 -8.04 -10.50
C CYS A 105 -18.23 -7.01 -11.24
N ASN A 106 -18.31 -5.80 -10.69
CA ASN A 106 -18.94 -4.67 -11.38
C ASN A 106 -18.10 -4.24 -12.60
N LYS A 107 -18.63 -3.32 -13.41
CA LYS A 107 -17.85 -2.74 -14.52
C LYS A 107 -16.70 -1.91 -13.95
N ILE A 108 -15.56 -1.88 -14.66
CA ILE A 108 -14.48 -0.94 -14.34
C ILE A 108 -15.05 0.47 -14.46
N HIS A 109 -14.76 1.33 -13.48
CA HIS A 109 -15.19 2.72 -13.50
C HIS A 109 -14.12 3.66 -12.96
N PRO A 110 -14.19 4.96 -13.30
CA PRO A 110 -13.32 5.98 -12.71
C PRO A 110 -13.46 6.04 -11.18
N SER A 111 -12.35 6.34 -10.52
CA SER A 111 -12.24 6.57 -9.09
C SER A 111 -10.98 7.40 -8.77
N THR A 112 -10.53 7.41 -7.52
CA THR A 112 -9.32 8.12 -7.09
C THR A 112 -8.40 7.27 -6.22
N LEU A 113 -7.11 7.56 -6.13
CA LEU A 113 -6.18 6.91 -5.20
C LEU A 113 -5.18 7.94 -4.69
N GLY A 114 -5.27 8.36 -3.42
CA GLY A 114 -4.40 9.43 -2.89
C GLY A 114 -4.46 10.74 -3.69
N GLY A 115 -5.63 11.07 -4.25
CA GLY A 115 -5.81 12.22 -5.14
C GLY A 115 -5.45 11.98 -6.62
N LEU A 116 -4.80 10.87 -6.96
CA LEU A 116 -4.58 10.48 -8.35
C LEU A 116 -5.88 10.03 -9.01
N LYS A 117 -6.03 10.26 -10.32
CA LYS A 117 -7.07 9.60 -11.12
C LYS A 117 -6.78 8.09 -11.13
N ALA A 118 -7.81 7.31 -10.86
CA ALA A 118 -7.70 5.86 -10.79
C ALA A 118 -8.84 5.17 -11.54
N LEU A 119 -8.67 3.88 -11.79
CA LEU A 119 -9.74 2.97 -12.17
C LEU A 119 -10.00 1.98 -11.05
N GLU A 120 -11.24 1.56 -10.89
CA GLU A 120 -11.66 0.65 -9.83
C GLU A 120 -12.62 -0.42 -10.32
N THR A 121 -12.58 -1.57 -9.65
CA THR A 121 -13.63 -2.58 -9.71
C THR A 121 -13.77 -3.32 -8.38
N THR A 122 -15.00 -3.68 -8.05
CA THR A 122 -15.34 -4.45 -6.86
C THR A 122 -16.00 -5.77 -7.27
N CYS A 123 -15.52 -6.85 -6.67
CA CYS A 123 -15.99 -8.21 -6.85
C CYS A 123 -16.69 -8.71 -5.60
N LYS A 124 -17.91 -9.24 -5.77
CA LYS A 124 -18.60 -10.05 -4.77
C LYS A 124 -18.25 -11.51 -4.98
N ILE A 125 -17.76 -12.14 -3.94
CA ILE A 125 -17.29 -13.52 -3.95
C ILE A 125 -18.30 -14.36 -3.19
N THR A 126 -18.78 -15.42 -3.82
CA THR A 126 -19.78 -16.32 -3.26
C THR A 126 -19.27 -17.74 -3.15
N GLN A 127 -19.75 -18.47 -2.15
CA GLN A 127 -19.53 -19.90 -1.97
C GLN A 127 -20.87 -20.57 -1.73
N ASN A 128 -21.23 -21.56 -2.55
CA ASN A 128 -22.53 -22.23 -2.47
C ASN A 128 -23.72 -21.26 -2.48
N GLY A 129 -23.60 -20.15 -3.23
CA GLY A 129 -24.63 -19.10 -3.33
C GLY A 129 -24.60 -18.04 -2.23
N ASN A 130 -23.83 -18.23 -1.16
CA ASN A 130 -23.71 -17.25 -0.07
C ASN A 130 -22.61 -16.23 -0.38
N HIS A 131 -22.89 -14.94 -0.17
CA HIS A 131 -21.89 -13.87 -0.30
C HIS A 131 -20.95 -13.89 0.90
N VAL A 132 -19.70 -14.28 0.67
CA VAL A 132 -18.73 -14.53 1.74
C VAL A 132 -17.66 -13.45 1.82
N ILE A 133 -17.18 -12.93 0.68
CA ILE A 133 -16.10 -11.95 0.62
C ILE A 133 -16.46 -10.85 -0.38
N THR A 134 -16.12 -9.61 -0.03
CA THR A 134 -16.05 -8.50 -1.01
C THR A 134 -14.59 -8.10 -1.16
N GLN A 135 -14.14 -7.91 -2.40
CA GLN A 135 -12.79 -7.40 -2.70
C GLN A 135 -12.84 -6.31 -3.75
N THR A 136 -12.10 -5.24 -3.52
CA THR A 136 -11.95 -4.11 -4.45
C THR A 136 -10.51 -3.97 -4.90
N LEU A 137 -10.35 -3.71 -6.18
CA LEU A 137 -9.09 -3.45 -6.86
C LEU A 137 -9.12 -2.03 -7.41
N VAL A 138 -8.04 -1.29 -7.19
CA VAL A 138 -7.84 0.07 -7.66
C VAL A 138 -6.47 0.18 -8.31
N ALA A 139 -6.40 0.79 -9.48
CA ALA A 139 -5.14 1.02 -10.19
C ALA A 139 -5.00 2.50 -10.56
N ALA A 140 -3.78 3.04 -10.41
CA ALA A 140 -3.43 4.40 -10.81
C ALA A 140 -1.97 4.46 -11.29
N THR A 141 -1.62 5.51 -12.03
CA THR A 141 -0.24 5.80 -12.45
C THR A 141 0.09 7.26 -12.25
N GLN A 142 1.35 7.55 -11.92
CA GLN A 142 1.90 8.90 -11.90
C GLN A 142 3.37 8.84 -12.31
N GLY A 143 3.76 9.55 -13.36
CA GLY A 143 5.12 9.50 -13.90
C GLY A 143 5.55 8.07 -14.25
N GLN A 144 6.67 7.62 -13.70
CA GLN A 144 7.21 6.27 -13.87
C GLN A 144 6.75 5.29 -12.76
N SER A 145 5.66 5.59 -12.05
CA SER A 145 5.12 4.70 -11.02
C SER A 145 3.72 4.22 -11.38
N ALA A 146 3.49 2.93 -11.19
CA ALA A 146 2.17 2.33 -11.13
C ALA A 146 1.84 1.94 -9.69
N TYR A 147 0.57 2.12 -9.32
CA TYR A 147 0.05 1.83 -8.00
C TYR A 147 -1.14 0.88 -8.14
N ALA A 148 -1.12 -0.19 -7.36
CA ALA A 148 -2.22 -1.13 -7.22
C ALA A 148 -2.61 -1.20 -5.74
N LEU A 149 -3.85 -0.83 -5.44
CA LEU A 149 -4.45 -1.01 -4.13
C LEU A 149 -5.48 -2.15 -4.21
N SER A 150 -5.39 -3.09 -3.28
CA SER A 150 -6.39 -4.14 -3.06
C SER A 150 -6.88 -4.06 -1.62
N TYR A 151 -8.19 -4.16 -1.42
CA TYR A 151 -8.75 -4.36 -0.09
C TYR A 151 -9.91 -5.35 -0.11
N ALA A 152 -9.97 -6.23 0.89
CA ALA A 152 -10.91 -7.33 0.94
C ALA A 152 -11.30 -7.66 2.38
N GLY A 153 -12.53 -8.14 2.57
CA GLY A 153 -12.99 -8.65 3.86
C GLY A 153 -14.23 -9.51 3.71
N PRO A 154 -14.67 -10.19 4.79
CA PRO A 154 -15.98 -10.82 4.84
C PRO A 154 -17.07 -9.83 4.43
N ALA A 155 -18.19 -10.28 3.87
CA ALA A 155 -19.24 -9.38 3.36
C ALA A 155 -19.65 -8.27 4.35
N ASP A 156 -19.88 -8.62 5.62
CA ASP A 156 -20.24 -7.67 6.66
C ASP A 156 -19.04 -6.86 7.16
N GLY A 157 -17.88 -7.51 7.35
CA GLY A 157 -16.64 -6.84 7.74
C GLY A 157 -16.19 -5.79 6.73
N TYR A 158 -16.33 -6.07 5.44
CA TYR A 158 -16.07 -5.13 4.37
C TYR A 158 -16.96 -3.90 4.49
N LYS A 159 -18.28 -4.11 4.58
CA LYS A 159 -19.26 -3.02 4.67
C LYS A 159 -19.05 -2.16 5.92
N ALA A 160 -18.72 -2.77 7.05
CA ALA A 160 -18.48 -2.07 8.30
C ALA A 160 -17.21 -1.19 8.27
N ASN A 161 -16.15 -1.66 7.59
CA ASN A 161 -14.85 -1.00 7.58
C ASN A 161 -14.58 -0.17 6.32
N GLU A 162 -15.46 -0.21 5.32
CA GLU A 162 -15.33 0.54 4.07
C GLU A 162 -15.05 2.05 4.28
N PRO A 163 -15.76 2.78 5.17
CA PRO A 163 -15.48 4.20 5.39
C PRO A 163 -14.04 4.47 5.88
N GLU A 164 -13.51 3.62 6.75
CA GLU A 164 -12.15 3.75 7.27
C GLU A 164 -11.12 3.48 6.16
N VAL A 165 -11.34 2.44 5.35
CA VAL A 165 -10.50 2.14 4.17
C VAL A 165 -10.51 3.30 3.18
N GLN A 166 -11.67 3.91 2.90
CA GLN A 166 -11.71 5.10 2.04
C GLN A 166 -10.94 6.28 2.64
N GLY A 167 -10.95 6.43 3.98
CA GLY A 167 -10.12 7.40 4.69
C GLY A 167 -8.61 7.16 4.50
N ILE A 168 -8.15 5.92 4.67
CA ILE A 168 -6.76 5.53 4.43
C ILE A 168 -6.38 5.78 2.96
N ARG A 169 -7.23 5.35 2.04
CA ARG A 169 -7.04 5.54 0.60
C ARG A 169 -6.92 7.02 0.20
N ALA A 170 -7.71 7.89 0.83
CA ALA A 170 -7.69 9.32 0.59
C ALA A 170 -6.47 10.01 1.21
N SER A 171 -5.89 9.45 2.28
CA SER A 171 -4.72 10.03 2.96
C SER A 171 -3.39 9.73 2.26
N LEU A 172 -3.37 8.76 1.34
CA LEU A 172 -2.19 8.37 0.59
C LEU A 172 -1.55 9.57 -0.12
N ARG A 173 -0.22 9.67 0.01
CA ARG A 173 0.60 10.65 -0.70
C ARG A 173 1.43 9.92 -1.75
N LEU A 174 0.94 9.94 -3.00
CA LEU A 174 1.51 9.18 -4.11
C LEU A 174 2.14 10.13 -5.14
N GLY A 175 3.28 9.75 -5.71
CA GLY A 175 3.93 10.49 -6.78
C GLY A 175 4.57 11.83 -6.38
N GLN A 176 4.75 12.08 -5.08
CA GLN A 176 5.54 13.22 -4.60
C GLN A 176 7.02 12.82 -4.67
N ASN A 177 7.71 13.22 -5.75
CA ASN A 177 9.15 13.45 -5.62
C ASN A 177 9.29 14.76 -4.83
N GLN A 178 9.80 14.72 -3.60
CA GLN A 178 10.16 15.94 -2.90
C GLN A 178 11.30 16.64 -3.69
N PRO A 179 11.25 17.96 -3.92
CA PRO A 179 12.30 18.68 -4.64
C PRO A 179 13.67 18.56 -3.97
#